data_AF-A0A497FRI3-F1
#
_entry.id   AF-A0A497FRI3-F1
#
_cell.length_a   1.000
_cell.length_b   1.000
_cell.length_c   1.000
_cell.angle_alpha   90.00
_cell.angle_beta   90.00
_cell.angle_gamma   90.00
#
_symmetry.space_group_name_H-M   'P 1'
#
loop_
_entity.id
_entity.type
_entity.pdbx_description
1 polymer ?
#
loop_
_entity_poly.entity_id
_entity_poly.type
_entity_poly.pdbx_seq_one_letter_code
_entity_poly.pdbx_strand_id
1 'polypeptide(L)'
;MIYALLIPVVAAVVYISYAIVLWSVGQRGNAIMYVEKAIEIPLMLAVNGTIFWATNLIIISVSEGKLGDIWSAWNSMELSATRFKTIKEYCIGWVLYSGTVRSIIASTPVLSGFAEAFSAATFWSNMVLSTAATSFLFLEYLTYLLNSIKDWLLSLGVTLTPVDKLRRLGGWLLSIYLVYGTAIPLIALNIPPDLSPPGLPDYFNPVKWIIAADLMAKAAYTVIGPLVVSVTGLAIASAVAAGISSMIGGIGLTLKWI
;
A
#
# COMPACT_ATOMS: atom_id res chain seq x y z
N MET A 1 18.96 -7.10 -5.14
CA MET A 1 19.65 -6.89 -3.85
C MET A 1 21.08 -6.35 -4.02
N ILE A 2 21.97 -7.05 -4.75
CA ILE A 2 23.36 -6.58 -4.99
C ILE A 2 23.38 -5.21 -5.66
N TYR A 3 22.51 -4.98 -6.66
CA TYR A 3 22.45 -3.72 -7.41
C TYR A 3 22.05 -2.49 -6.58
N ALA A 4 21.25 -2.63 -5.52
CA ALA A 4 20.76 -1.48 -4.74
C ALA A 4 21.86 -0.87 -3.83
N LEU A 5 22.79 -1.70 -3.35
CA LEU A 5 23.98 -1.25 -2.62
C LEU A 5 25.13 -0.89 -3.56
N LEU A 6 25.19 -1.48 -4.75
CA LEU A 6 26.25 -1.22 -5.72
C LEU A 6 26.21 0.22 -6.24
N ILE A 7 25.01 0.77 -6.49
CA ILE A 7 24.87 2.14 -7.04
C ILE A 7 25.42 3.22 -6.09
N PRO A 8 25.07 3.26 -4.78
CA PRO A 8 25.65 4.26 -3.88
C PRO A 8 27.15 4.04 -3.63
N VAL A 9 27.64 2.79 -3.66
CA VAL A 9 29.08 2.50 -3.59
C VAL A 9 29.82 3.00 -4.82
N VAL A 10 29.28 2.78 -6.03
CA VAL A 10 29.84 3.30 -7.28
C VAL A 10 29.85 4.82 -7.27
N ALA A 11 28.78 5.46 -6.78
CA ALA A 11 28.75 6.92 -6.63
C ALA A 11 29.87 7.43 -5.70
N ALA A 12 30.08 6.78 -4.55
CA ALA A 12 31.17 7.13 -3.64
C ALA A 12 32.56 6.98 -4.29
N VAL A 13 32.78 5.88 -5.04
CA VAL A 13 34.04 5.66 -5.78
C VAL A 13 34.27 6.74 -6.83
N VAL A 14 33.23 7.17 -7.55
CA VAL A 14 33.33 8.25 -8.54
C VAL A 14 33.68 9.59 -7.88
N TYR A 15 33.06 9.91 -6.73
CA TYR A 15 33.38 11.13 -5.98
C TYR A 15 34.82 11.14 -5.45
N ILE A 16 35.30 10.01 -4.93
CA ILE A 16 36.69 9.87 -4.47
C ILE A 16 37.65 10.00 -5.65
N SER A 17 37.35 9.35 -6.77
CA SER A 17 38.17 9.41 -7.99
C SER A 17 38.28 10.84 -8.53
N TYR A 18 37.15 11.58 -8.54
CA TYR A 18 37.11 12.97 -8.96
C TYR A 18 37.86 13.90 -8.00
N ALA A 19 37.79 13.64 -6.69
CA ALA A 19 38.56 14.37 -5.68
C ALA A 19 40.08 14.20 -5.88
N ILE A 20 40.54 13.00 -6.22
CA ILE A 20 41.96 12.73 -6.52
C ILE A 20 42.43 13.52 -7.74
N VAL A 21 41.61 13.61 -8.79
CA VAL A 21 41.92 14.41 -9.99
C VAL A 21 41.96 15.91 -9.66
N LEU A 22 41.02 16.43 -8.88
CA LEU A 22 41.03 17.83 -8.45
C LEU A 22 42.23 18.17 -7.56
N TRP A 23 42.67 17.20 -6.75
CA TRP A 23 43.86 17.32 -5.94
C TRP A 23 45.13 17.43 -6.80
N SER A 24 45.24 16.61 -7.86
CA SER A 24 46.39 16.66 -8.78
C SER A 24 46.43 17.94 -9.62
N VAL A 25 45.28 18.53 -9.94
CA VAL A 25 45.15 19.83 -10.64
C VAL A 25 45.43 21.03 -9.72
N GLY A 26 45.61 20.81 -8.41
CA GLY A 26 45.95 21.87 -7.45
C GLY A 26 44.76 22.63 -6.88
N GLN A 27 43.52 22.26 -7.23
CA GLN A 27 42.30 22.84 -6.68
C GLN A 27 41.92 22.20 -5.34
N ARG A 28 42.79 22.37 -4.33
CA ARG A 28 42.67 21.69 -3.03
C ARG A 28 41.35 21.96 -2.30
N GLY A 29 40.81 23.18 -2.38
CA GLY A 29 39.53 23.52 -1.76
C GLY A 29 38.35 22.72 -2.31
N ASN A 30 38.29 22.56 -3.64
CA ASN A 30 37.25 21.75 -4.28
C ASN A 30 37.45 20.26 -3.98
N ALA A 31 38.69 19.77 -3.96
CA ALA A 31 38.99 18.37 -3.66
C ALA A 31 38.49 17.97 -2.25
N ILE A 32 38.72 18.81 -1.24
CA ILE A 32 38.24 18.56 0.14
C ILE A 32 36.71 18.47 0.17
N MET A 33 36.00 19.37 -0.51
CA MET A 33 34.53 19.35 -0.60
C MET A 33 34.00 18.02 -1.19
N TYR A 34 34.68 17.43 -2.18
CA TYR A 34 34.27 16.15 -2.75
C TYR A 34 34.61 14.95 -1.85
N VAL A 35 35.66 15.03 -1.03
CA VAL A 35 35.96 14.04 0.01
C VAL A 35 34.92 14.08 1.13
N GLU A 36 34.52 15.26 1.58
CA GLU A 36 33.44 15.43 2.57
C GLU A 36 32.13 14.80 2.09
N LYS A 37 31.76 15.06 0.83
CA LYS A 37 30.60 14.41 0.20
C LYS A 37 30.73 12.89 0.09
N ALA A 38 31.93 12.38 -0.15
CA ALA A 38 32.18 10.95 -0.18
C ALA A 38 32.03 10.29 1.20
N ILE A 39 32.28 11.02 2.30
CA ILE A 39 32.07 10.58 3.69
C ILE A 39 30.60 10.71 4.10
N GLU A 40 29.88 11.70 3.58
CA GLU A 40 28.45 11.87 3.82
C GLU A 40 27.61 10.71 3.29
N ILE A 41 28.01 10.11 2.15
CA ILE A 41 27.33 8.95 1.55
C ILE A 41 27.24 7.74 2.51
N PRO A 42 28.34 7.18 3.06
CA PRO A 42 28.27 6.06 4.00
C PRO A 42 27.55 6.43 5.30
N LEU A 43 27.64 7.69 5.76
CA LEU A 43 26.91 8.15 6.94
C LEU A 43 25.39 8.15 6.70
N MET A 44 24.94 8.65 5.56
CA MET A 44 23.53 8.62 5.16
C MET A 44 23.03 7.20 4.89
N LEU A 45 23.88 6.32 4.35
CA LEU A 45 23.57 4.89 4.24
C LEU A 45 23.38 4.24 5.62
N ALA A 46 24.23 4.58 6.60
CA ALA A 46 24.08 4.09 7.96
C ALA A 46 22.76 4.59 8.60
N VAL A 47 22.40 5.85 8.40
CA VAL A 47 21.11 6.42 8.85
C VAL A 47 19.92 5.70 8.18
N ASN A 48 19.97 5.47 6.88
CA ASN A 48 18.93 4.69 6.21
C ASN A 48 18.87 3.26 6.77
N GLY A 49 20.02 2.62 7.01
CA GLY A 49 20.11 1.29 7.60
C GLY A 49 19.46 1.21 8.99
N THR A 50 19.66 2.21 9.86
CA THR A 50 19.01 2.25 11.18
C THR A 50 17.50 2.45 11.07
N ILE A 51 17.02 3.25 10.11
CA ILE A 51 15.58 3.40 9.83
C ILE A 51 14.97 2.08 9.37
N PHE A 52 15.65 1.35 8.47
CA PHE A 52 15.23 0.02 8.03
C PHE A 52 15.14 -0.96 9.20
N TRP A 53 16.15 -0.97 10.06
CA TRP A 53 16.18 -1.82 11.24
C TRP A 53 15.05 -1.49 12.24
N ALA A 54 14.85 -0.20 12.54
CA ALA A 54 13.76 0.24 13.41
C ALA A 54 12.39 -0.11 12.84
N THR A 55 12.22 0.03 11.53
CA THR A 55 10.96 -0.33 10.84
C THR A 55 10.71 -1.83 10.91
N ASN A 56 11.73 -2.69 10.75
CA ASN A 56 11.58 -4.14 10.94
C ASN A 56 11.07 -4.50 12.35
N LEU A 57 11.60 -3.86 13.40
CA LEU A 57 11.12 -4.10 14.77
C LEU A 57 9.64 -3.73 14.94
N ILE A 58 9.21 -2.63 14.33
CA ILE A 58 7.80 -2.20 14.36
C ILE A 58 6.91 -3.21 13.62
N ILE A 59 7.33 -3.72 12.46
CA ILE A 59 6.55 -4.72 11.71
C ILE A 59 6.41 -6.00 12.52
N ILE A 60 7.48 -6.50 13.12
CA ILE A 60 7.44 -7.74 13.89
C ILE A 60 6.46 -7.61 15.05
N SER A 61 6.49 -6.48 15.77
CA SER A 61 5.58 -6.22 16.89
C SER A 61 4.12 -6.02 16.44
N VAL A 62 3.88 -5.22 15.40
CA VAL A 62 2.51 -4.92 14.91
C VAL A 62 1.87 -6.10 14.19
N SER A 63 2.64 -6.90 13.47
CA SER A 63 2.14 -8.08 12.74
C SER A 63 2.05 -9.33 13.62
N GLU A 64 2.40 -9.24 14.91
CA GLU A 64 2.57 -10.42 15.79
C GLU A 64 3.52 -11.47 15.18
N GLY A 65 4.51 -11.02 14.40
CA GLY A 65 5.45 -11.86 13.66
C GLY A 65 4.92 -12.47 12.36
N LYS A 66 3.66 -12.23 11.95
CA LYS A 66 3.06 -12.85 10.76
C LYS A 66 3.68 -12.40 9.43
N LEU A 67 4.25 -11.19 9.38
CA LEU A 67 4.91 -10.65 8.19
C LEU A 67 6.42 -10.81 8.20
N GLY A 68 7.04 -11.13 9.34
CA GLY A 68 8.49 -11.15 9.50
C GLY A 68 9.10 -9.76 9.29
N ASP A 69 9.95 -9.62 8.27
CA ASP A 69 10.68 -8.38 7.94
C ASP A 69 10.02 -7.60 6.78
N ILE A 70 10.47 -6.36 6.52
CA ILE A 70 10.05 -5.53 5.36
C ILE A 70 10.08 -6.33 4.06
N TRP A 71 11.13 -7.13 3.84
CA TRP A 71 11.31 -7.91 2.62
C TRP A 71 10.25 -9.00 2.47
N SER A 72 9.97 -9.71 3.55
CA SER A 72 8.91 -10.71 3.60
C SER A 72 7.54 -10.06 3.41
N ALA A 73 7.32 -8.85 3.96
CA ALA A 73 6.13 -8.05 3.70
C ALA A 73 5.99 -7.70 2.21
N TRP A 74 7.06 -7.23 1.55
CA TRP A 74 7.06 -6.98 0.10
C TRP A 74 6.80 -8.24 -0.72
N ASN A 75 7.36 -9.39 -0.33
CA ASN A 75 7.12 -10.66 -1.01
C ASN A 75 5.69 -11.17 -0.80
N SER A 76 5.03 -10.78 0.30
CA SER A 76 3.63 -11.09 0.56
C SER A 76 2.63 -10.18 -0.18
N MET A 77 3.09 -9.18 -0.95
CA MET A 77 2.20 -8.30 -1.70
C MET A 77 1.35 -9.04 -2.74
N GLU A 78 1.87 -10.08 -3.38
CA GLU A 78 1.09 -10.85 -4.36
C GLU A 78 -0.06 -11.62 -3.70
N LEU A 79 0.18 -12.18 -2.52
CA LEU A 79 -0.86 -12.77 -1.68
C LEU A 79 -1.90 -11.71 -1.27
N SER A 80 -1.43 -10.51 -0.93
CA SER A 80 -2.28 -9.39 -0.53
C SER A 80 -3.19 -8.92 -1.68
N ALA A 81 -2.64 -8.78 -2.89
CA ALA A 81 -3.40 -8.49 -4.09
C ALA A 81 -4.48 -9.55 -4.37
N THR A 82 -4.14 -10.83 -4.19
CA THR A 82 -5.10 -11.93 -4.33
C THR A 82 -6.24 -11.81 -3.32
N ARG A 83 -5.95 -11.47 -2.06
CA ARG A 83 -6.99 -11.25 -1.04
C ARG A 83 -7.90 -10.07 -1.40
N PHE A 84 -7.34 -8.95 -1.88
CA PHE A 84 -8.14 -7.81 -2.34
C PHE A 84 -9.03 -8.18 -3.54
N LYS A 85 -8.48 -8.93 -4.49
CA LYS A 85 -9.24 -9.44 -5.63
C LYS A 85 -10.40 -10.33 -5.20
N THR A 86 -10.16 -11.26 -4.29
CA THR A 86 -11.19 -12.19 -3.76
C THR A 86 -12.33 -11.42 -3.08
N ILE A 87 -12.03 -10.48 -2.17
CA ILE A 87 -13.10 -9.71 -1.52
C ILE A 87 -13.85 -8.78 -2.49
N LYS A 88 -13.14 -8.22 -3.48
CA LYS A 88 -13.76 -7.45 -4.56
C LYS A 88 -14.75 -8.33 -5.34
N GLU A 89 -14.33 -9.52 -5.75
CA GLU A 89 -15.18 -10.46 -6.49
C GLU A 89 -16.40 -10.88 -5.67
N TYR A 90 -16.25 -11.06 -4.35
CA TYR A 90 -17.39 -11.30 -3.46
C TYR A 90 -18.36 -10.11 -3.42
N CYS A 91 -17.87 -8.89 -3.28
CA CYS A 91 -18.70 -7.70 -3.26
C CYS A 91 -19.48 -7.55 -4.59
N ILE A 92 -18.82 -7.77 -5.73
CA ILE A 92 -19.46 -7.77 -7.05
C ILE A 92 -20.50 -8.89 -7.15
N GLY A 93 -20.17 -10.09 -6.69
CA GLY A 93 -21.07 -11.24 -6.70
C GLY A 93 -22.36 -10.97 -5.93
N TRP A 94 -22.27 -10.33 -4.76
CA TRP A 94 -23.45 -9.90 -4.02
C TRP A 94 -24.26 -8.84 -4.76
N VAL A 95 -23.64 -7.82 -5.35
CA VAL A 95 -24.35 -6.80 -6.13
C VAL A 95 -25.06 -7.41 -7.36
N LEU A 96 -24.45 -8.40 -8.00
CA LEU A 96 -25.11 -9.15 -9.09
C LEU A 96 -26.25 -10.02 -8.56
N TYR A 97 -26.09 -10.61 -7.37
CA TYR A 97 -27.14 -11.38 -6.71
C TYR A 97 -28.37 -10.52 -6.39
N SER A 98 -28.23 -9.29 -5.85
CA SER A 98 -29.41 -8.40 -5.67
C SER A 98 -30.08 -8.08 -7.00
N GLY A 99 -29.28 -7.76 -8.02
CA GLY A 99 -29.78 -7.42 -9.35
C GLY A 99 -30.61 -8.55 -9.96
N THR A 100 -30.12 -9.79 -9.85
CA THR A 100 -30.83 -10.98 -10.35
C THR A 100 -32.11 -11.26 -9.56
N VAL A 101 -32.07 -11.23 -8.22
CA VAL A 101 -33.29 -11.38 -7.39
C VAL A 101 -34.32 -10.32 -7.75
N ARG A 102 -33.92 -9.05 -7.86
CA ARG A 102 -34.81 -7.96 -8.26
C ARG A 102 -35.41 -8.18 -9.64
N SER A 103 -34.61 -8.64 -10.61
CA SER A 103 -35.07 -8.92 -11.97
C SER A 103 -36.12 -10.04 -12.00
N ILE A 104 -35.97 -11.07 -11.17
CA ILE A 104 -36.91 -12.20 -11.07
C ILE A 104 -38.23 -11.74 -10.43
N ILE A 105 -38.16 -10.92 -9.37
CA ILE A 105 -39.37 -10.38 -8.73
C ILE A 105 -40.12 -9.45 -9.70
N ALA A 106 -39.39 -8.60 -10.42
CA ALA A 106 -39.96 -7.65 -11.36
C ALA A 106 -40.59 -8.31 -12.60
N SER A 107 -40.10 -9.48 -13.02
CA SER A 107 -40.67 -10.21 -14.15
C SER A 107 -41.99 -10.93 -13.80
N THR A 108 -42.35 -11.00 -12.52
CA THR A 108 -43.59 -11.60 -12.06
C THR A 108 -44.67 -10.51 -11.91
N PRO A 109 -45.74 -10.48 -12.75
CA PRO A 109 -46.68 -9.34 -12.81
C PRO A 109 -47.37 -8.99 -11.49
N VAL A 110 -47.59 -9.99 -10.62
CA VAL A 110 -48.24 -9.82 -9.31
C VAL A 110 -47.28 -9.22 -8.26
N LEU A 111 -45.96 -9.32 -8.49
CA LEU A 111 -44.93 -9.00 -7.50
C LEU A 111 -44.07 -7.79 -7.89
N SER A 112 -44.44 -7.06 -8.94
CA SER A 112 -43.72 -5.86 -9.39
C SER A 112 -43.54 -4.82 -8.26
N GLY A 113 -44.57 -4.59 -7.44
CA GLY A 113 -44.48 -3.72 -6.26
C GLY A 113 -43.52 -4.23 -5.17
N PHE A 114 -43.32 -5.55 -5.06
CA PHE A 114 -42.33 -6.12 -4.15
C PHE A 114 -40.90 -5.88 -4.64
N ALA A 115 -40.67 -5.76 -5.95
CA ALA A 115 -39.34 -5.45 -6.48
C ALA A 115 -38.85 -4.06 -6.04
N GLU A 116 -39.77 -3.09 -5.95
CA GLU A 116 -39.46 -1.75 -5.43
C GLU A 116 -39.16 -1.78 -3.93
N ALA A 117 -39.98 -2.48 -3.14
CA ALA A 117 -39.74 -2.66 -1.71
C ALA A 117 -38.40 -3.38 -1.43
N PHE A 118 -38.08 -4.42 -2.20
CA PHE A 118 -36.79 -5.13 -2.12
C PHE A 118 -35.62 -4.22 -2.49
N SER A 119 -35.77 -3.41 -3.54
CA SER A 119 -34.75 -2.43 -3.94
C SER A 119 -34.52 -1.38 -2.86
N ALA A 120 -35.57 -0.91 -2.20
CA ALA A 120 -35.46 0.05 -1.10
C ALA A 120 -34.78 -0.58 0.12
N ALA A 121 -35.15 -1.82 0.48
CA ALA A 121 -34.57 -2.54 1.60
C ALA A 121 -33.07 -2.85 1.41
N THR A 122 -32.67 -3.20 0.18
CA THR A 122 -31.28 -3.54 -0.15
C THR A 122 -30.44 -2.34 -0.59
N PHE A 123 -31.00 -1.13 -0.65
CA PHE A 123 -30.34 0.07 -1.14
C PHE A 123 -29.02 0.35 -0.42
N TRP A 124 -29.04 0.41 0.91
CA TRP A 124 -27.85 0.70 1.71
C TRP A 124 -26.79 -0.41 1.59
N SER A 125 -27.20 -1.68 1.55
CA SER A 125 -26.29 -2.82 1.43
C SER A 125 -25.58 -2.80 0.07
N ASN A 126 -26.31 -2.50 -1.00
CA ASN A 126 -25.74 -2.33 -2.34
C ASN A 126 -24.76 -1.15 -2.40
N MET A 127 -25.06 -0.02 -1.75
CA MET A 127 -24.12 1.11 -1.68
C MET A 127 -22.81 0.73 -0.99
N VAL A 128 -22.89 0.04 0.15
CA VAL A 128 -21.70 -0.41 0.90
C VAL A 128 -20.89 -1.40 0.09
N LEU A 129 -21.52 -2.44 -0.48
CA LEU A 129 -20.84 -3.46 -1.27
C LEU A 129 -20.22 -2.87 -2.54
N SER A 130 -20.90 -1.94 -3.22
CA SER A 130 -20.34 -1.24 -4.38
C SER A 130 -19.13 -0.39 -4.00
N THR A 131 -19.20 0.34 -2.89
CA THR A 131 -18.09 1.18 -2.39
C THR A 131 -16.89 0.32 -1.97
N ALA A 132 -17.16 -0.82 -1.34
CA ALA A 132 -16.16 -1.80 -0.99
C ALA A 132 -15.48 -2.39 -2.23
N ALA A 133 -16.26 -2.81 -3.23
CA ALA A 133 -15.73 -3.33 -4.49
C ALA A 133 -14.78 -2.33 -5.16
N THR A 134 -15.15 -1.05 -5.24
CA THR A 134 -14.28 -0.01 -5.83
C THR A 134 -13.02 0.22 -5.00
N SER A 135 -13.12 0.20 -3.67
CA SER A 135 -11.99 0.43 -2.77
C SER A 135 -10.97 -0.72 -2.83
N PHE A 136 -11.46 -1.97 -2.83
CA PHE A 136 -10.60 -3.15 -2.94
C PHE A 136 -10.02 -3.32 -4.34
N LEU A 137 -10.73 -2.91 -5.40
CA LEU A 137 -10.17 -2.80 -6.74
C LEU A 137 -9.00 -1.82 -6.78
N PHE A 138 -9.15 -0.65 -6.15
CA PHE A 138 -8.06 0.33 -6.05
C PHE A 138 -6.85 -0.25 -5.29
N LEU A 139 -7.08 -0.94 -4.17
CA LEU A 139 -6.03 -1.60 -3.39
C LEU A 139 -5.31 -2.71 -4.17
N GLU A 140 -6.04 -3.51 -4.94
CA GLU A 140 -5.48 -4.53 -5.84
C GLU A 140 -4.52 -3.89 -6.85
N TYR A 141 -4.99 -2.86 -7.59
CA TYR A 141 -4.15 -2.16 -8.55
C TYR A 141 -2.97 -1.44 -7.92
N LEU A 142 -3.17 -0.80 -6.76
CA LEU A 142 -2.10 -0.15 -6.01
C LEU A 142 -1.02 -1.16 -5.62
N THR A 143 -1.42 -2.36 -5.19
CA THR A 143 -0.49 -3.44 -4.83
C THR A 143 0.32 -3.91 -6.04
N TYR A 144 -0.32 -4.11 -7.20
CA TYR A 144 0.39 -4.47 -8.43
C TYR A 144 1.36 -3.38 -8.90
N LEU A 145 0.93 -2.12 -8.82
CA LEU A 145 1.77 -0.97 -9.19
C LEU A 145 2.99 -0.91 -8.28
N LEU A 146 2.79 -0.97 -6.96
CA LEU A 146 3.88 -0.92 -5.99
C LEU A 146 4.85 -2.10 -6.13
N ASN A 147 4.34 -3.31 -6.35
CA ASN A 147 5.19 -4.47 -6.56
C ASN A 147 6.05 -4.33 -7.84
N SER A 148 5.53 -3.64 -8.87
CA SER A 148 6.27 -3.37 -10.11
C SER A 148 7.37 -2.33 -9.93
N ILE A 149 7.17 -1.33 -9.06
CA ILE A 149 8.12 -0.24 -8.83
C ILE A 149 8.99 -0.42 -7.59
N LYS A 150 8.85 -1.52 -6.83
CA LYS A 150 9.51 -1.71 -5.52
C LYS A 150 11.05 -1.56 -5.58
N ASP A 151 11.68 -2.17 -6.59
CA ASP A 151 13.13 -2.12 -6.75
C ASP A 151 13.61 -0.72 -7.14
N TRP A 152 12.79 0.01 -7.90
CA TRP A 152 13.04 1.39 -8.29
C TRP A 152 12.90 2.35 -7.10
N LEU A 153 11.85 2.17 -6.28
CA LEU A 153 11.63 2.96 -5.07
C LEU A 153 12.80 2.84 -4.11
N LEU A 154 13.28 1.62 -3.87
CA LEU A 154 14.41 1.38 -2.98
C LEU A 154 15.73 1.93 -3.57
N SER A 155 16.05 1.59 -4.81
CA SER A 155 17.32 1.98 -5.43
C SER A 155 17.43 3.49 -5.59
N LEU A 156 16.39 4.15 -6.11
CA LEU A 156 16.35 5.60 -6.25
C LEU A 156 16.26 6.31 -4.90
N GLY A 157 15.47 5.77 -3.96
CA GLY A 157 15.39 6.30 -2.60
C GLY A 157 16.76 6.35 -1.93
N VAL A 158 17.44 5.21 -1.86
CA VAL A 158 18.75 5.08 -1.22
C VAL A 158 19.83 5.91 -1.93
N THR A 159 19.80 6.00 -3.27
CA THR A 159 20.84 6.73 -4.03
C THR A 159 20.65 8.24 -4.04
N LEU A 160 19.42 8.73 -3.93
CA LEU A 160 19.12 10.16 -3.93
C LEU A 160 19.20 10.79 -2.54
N THR A 161 19.03 10.01 -1.47
CA THR A 161 19.14 10.51 -0.08
C THR A 161 20.47 11.21 0.26
N PRO A 162 21.65 10.78 -0.22
CA PRO A 162 22.91 11.44 0.09
C PRO A 162 23.16 12.75 -0.68
N VAL A 163 22.35 13.06 -1.70
CA VAL A 163 22.56 14.25 -2.53
C VAL A 163 21.68 15.38 -1.99
N ASP A 164 22.27 16.42 -1.40
CA ASP A 164 21.55 17.53 -0.76
C ASP A 164 20.34 18.07 -1.54
N LYS A 165 20.51 18.28 -2.85
CA LYS A 165 19.48 18.84 -3.74
C LYS A 165 18.34 17.86 -4.03
N LEU A 166 18.61 16.55 -3.96
CA LEU A 166 17.67 15.48 -4.30
C LEU A 166 17.23 14.67 -3.07
N ARG A 167 17.78 14.96 -1.88
CA ARG A 167 17.49 14.29 -0.61
C ARG A 167 16.00 14.25 -0.30
N ARG A 168 15.26 15.32 -0.61
CA ARG A 168 13.80 15.37 -0.43
C ARG A 168 13.06 14.36 -1.30
N LEU A 169 13.49 14.18 -2.54
CA LEU A 169 12.94 13.17 -3.45
C LEU A 169 13.33 11.76 -3.01
N GLY A 170 14.59 11.55 -2.63
CA GLY A 170 15.06 10.27 -2.09
C GLY A 170 14.32 9.85 -0.84
N GLY A 171 14.13 10.76 0.12
CA GLY A 171 13.38 10.51 1.35
C GLY A 171 11.90 10.23 1.11
N TRP A 172 11.28 10.87 0.10
CA TRP A 172 9.91 10.57 -0.30
C TRP A 172 9.77 9.17 -0.92
N LEU A 173 10.67 8.78 -1.83
CA LEU A 173 10.66 7.44 -2.43
C LEU A 173 10.89 6.35 -1.38
N LEU A 174 11.82 6.60 -0.45
CA LEU A 174 12.16 5.66 0.61
C LEU A 174 11.03 5.57 1.65
N SER A 175 10.32 6.66 1.96
CA SER A 175 9.18 6.60 2.87
C SER A 175 8.01 5.81 2.27
N ILE A 176 7.74 5.96 0.98
CA ILE A 176 6.76 5.12 0.28
C ILE A 176 7.15 3.65 0.39
N TYR A 177 8.43 3.34 0.14
CA TYR A 177 8.91 1.96 0.20
C TYR A 177 8.72 1.33 1.59
N LEU A 178 9.09 2.04 2.64
CA LEU A 178 9.00 1.53 4.02
C LEU A 178 7.56 1.37 4.49
N VAL A 179 6.72 2.37 4.21
CA VAL A 179 5.38 2.43 4.80
C VAL A 179 4.38 1.62 4.00
N TYR A 180 4.32 1.78 2.68
CA TYR A 180 3.37 1.01 1.86
C TYR A 180 3.78 -0.45 1.71
N GLY A 181 5.08 -0.74 1.80
CA GLY A 181 5.61 -2.10 1.85
C GLY A 181 5.02 -2.95 2.96
N THR A 182 4.57 -2.32 4.04
CA THR A 182 4.13 -2.97 5.28
C THR A 182 2.65 -2.76 5.53
N ALA A 183 2.15 -1.55 5.30
CA ALA A 183 0.74 -1.22 5.50
C ALA A 183 -0.18 -2.05 4.62
N ILE A 184 0.15 -2.26 3.35
CA ILE A 184 -0.73 -3.00 2.43
C ILE A 184 -0.88 -4.47 2.85
N PRO A 185 0.21 -5.23 3.11
CA PRO A 185 0.09 -6.58 3.66
C PRO A 185 -0.64 -6.65 5.00
N LEU A 186 -0.43 -5.68 5.90
CA LEU A 186 -1.16 -5.62 7.17
C LEU A 186 -2.66 -5.42 6.96
N ILE A 187 -3.06 -4.56 6.02
CA ILE A 187 -4.47 -4.37 5.67
C ILE A 187 -5.05 -5.68 5.13
N ALA A 188 -4.34 -6.36 4.22
CA ALA A 188 -4.80 -7.62 3.64
C ALA A 188 -4.89 -8.78 4.66
N LEU A 189 -4.08 -8.75 5.73
CA LEU A 189 -4.17 -9.73 6.82
C LEU A 189 -5.47 -9.62 7.61
N ASN A 190 -6.08 -8.44 7.67
CA ASN A 190 -7.32 -8.19 8.42
C ASN A 190 -8.60 -8.49 7.61
N ILE A 191 -8.47 -8.95 6.36
CA ILE A 191 -9.61 -9.31 5.52
C ILE A 191 -10.06 -10.74 5.84
N PRO A 192 -11.35 -10.98 6.15
CA PRO A 192 -11.87 -12.32 6.43
C PRO A 192 -11.85 -13.21 5.18
N PRO A 193 -11.60 -14.52 5.33
CA PRO A 193 -11.33 -15.42 4.21
C PRO A 193 -12.57 -15.85 3.40
N ASP A 194 -13.80 -15.72 3.90
CA ASP A 194 -14.99 -16.20 3.19
C ASP A 194 -16.21 -15.29 3.36
N LEU A 195 -16.74 -14.82 2.23
CA LEU A 195 -17.92 -13.96 2.09
C LEU A 195 -18.77 -14.37 0.88
N SER A 196 -18.63 -15.62 0.42
CA SER A 196 -19.21 -16.08 -0.84
C SER A 196 -20.74 -15.92 -0.87
N PRO A 197 -21.33 -15.40 -1.98
CA PRO A 197 -22.77 -15.27 -2.08
C PRO A 197 -23.45 -16.65 -2.11
N PRO A 198 -24.71 -16.75 -1.63
CA PRO A 198 -25.47 -17.99 -1.54
C PRO A 198 -25.97 -18.42 -2.93
N GLY A 199 -25.07 -18.90 -3.79
CA GLY A 199 -25.39 -19.50 -5.08
C GLY A 199 -26.36 -18.70 -5.96
N LEU A 200 -27.02 -19.38 -6.90
CA LEU A 200 -28.11 -18.78 -7.69
C LEU A 200 -29.38 -18.70 -6.83
N PRO A 201 -30.13 -17.57 -6.89
CA PRO A 201 -31.39 -17.45 -6.16
C PRO A 201 -32.43 -18.44 -6.69
N ASP A 202 -33.22 -19.00 -5.78
CA ASP A 202 -34.28 -19.95 -6.11
C ASP A 202 -35.49 -19.20 -6.72
N TYR A 203 -35.86 -19.58 -7.94
CA TYR A 203 -36.80 -18.84 -8.79
C TYR A 203 -38.25 -18.86 -8.29
N PHE A 204 -38.64 -19.88 -7.51
CA PHE A 204 -40.03 -20.12 -7.17
C PHE A 204 -40.35 -19.99 -5.67
N ASN A 205 -39.42 -19.50 -4.86
CA ASN A 205 -39.59 -19.43 -3.41
C ASN A 205 -39.54 -17.98 -2.88
N PRO A 206 -40.71 -17.33 -2.65
CA PRO A 206 -40.77 -15.94 -2.19
C PRO A 206 -40.21 -15.74 -0.77
N VAL A 207 -40.20 -16.78 0.06
CA VAL A 207 -39.57 -16.73 1.40
C VAL A 207 -38.05 -16.54 1.26
N LYS A 208 -37.43 -17.19 0.26
CA LYS A 208 -36.00 -17.01 -0.02
C LYS A 208 -35.66 -15.60 -0.50
N TRP A 209 -36.61 -14.87 -1.10
CA TRP A 209 -36.39 -13.47 -1.51
C TRP A 209 -36.41 -12.51 -0.33
N ILE A 210 -37.25 -12.76 0.69
CA ILE A 210 -37.24 -11.97 1.94
C ILE A 210 -35.93 -12.23 2.70
N ILE A 211 -35.50 -13.49 2.76
CA ILE A 211 -34.23 -13.88 3.38
C ILE A 211 -33.04 -13.31 2.60
N ALA A 212 -33.13 -13.15 1.27
CA ALA A 212 -32.07 -12.57 0.47
C ALA A 212 -31.69 -11.15 0.93
N ALA A 213 -32.67 -10.30 1.30
CA ALA A 213 -32.38 -8.96 1.80
C ALA A 213 -31.60 -8.99 3.14
N ASP A 214 -31.96 -9.90 4.04
CA ASP A 214 -31.25 -10.10 5.32
C ASP A 214 -29.83 -10.67 5.11
N LEU A 215 -29.68 -11.62 4.18
CA LEU A 215 -28.37 -12.17 3.82
C LEU A 215 -27.44 -11.11 3.22
N MET A 216 -27.98 -10.20 2.39
CA MET A 216 -27.22 -9.07 1.86
C MET A 216 -26.85 -8.05 2.93
N ALA A 217 -27.76 -7.77 3.85
CA ALA A 217 -27.47 -6.91 4.99
C ALA A 217 -26.30 -7.48 5.81
N LYS A 218 -26.34 -8.79 6.11
CA LYS A 218 -25.25 -9.49 6.80
C LYS A 218 -23.93 -9.40 6.03
N ALA A 219 -23.95 -9.63 4.71
CA ALA A 219 -22.77 -9.51 3.86
C ALA A 219 -22.21 -8.08 3.81
N ALA A 220 -23.08 -7.06 3.82
CA ALA A 220 -22.63 -5.67 3.91
C ALA A 220 -21.97 -5.39 5.27
N TYR A 221 -22.58 -5.84 6.38
CA TYR A 221 -22.02 -5.65 7.73
C TYR A 221 -20.65 -6.29 7.90
N THR A 222 -20.44 -7.49 7.35
CA THR A 222 -19.14 -8.18 7.43
C THR A 222 -18.06 -7.50 6.61
N VAL A 223 -18.41 -6.76 5.54
CA VAL A 223 -17.47 -6.01 4.69
C VAL A 223 -17.15 -4.62 5.25
N ILE A 224 -18.03 -4.02 6.05
CA ILE A 224 -17.80 -2.69 6.65
C ILE A 224 -16.51 -2.66 7.49
N GLY A 225 -16.30 -3.64 8.36
CA GLY A 225 -15.10 -3.69 9.21
C GLY A 225 -13.80 -3.65 8.38
N PRO A 226 -13.60 -4.60 7.46
CA PRO A 226 -12.45 -4.61 6.55
C PRO A 226 -12.31 -3.34 5.72
N LEU A 227 -13.43 -2.77 5.24
CA LEU A 227 -13.42 -1.52 4.49
C LEU A 227 -12.91 -0.35 5.32
N VAL A 228 -13.42 -0.18 6.54
CA VAL A 228 -13.00 0.88 7.47
C VAL A 228 -11.53 0.72 7.85
N VAL A 229 -11.10 -0.51 8.16
CA VAL A 229 -9.68 -0.81 8.45
C VAL A 229 -8.80 -0.48 7.25
N SER A 230 -9.24 -0.79 6.03
CA SER A 230 -8.47 -0.51 4.82
C SER A 230 -8.33 0.98 4.55
N VAL A 231 -9.42 1.74 4.63
CA VAL A 231 -9.40 3.20 4.42
C VAL A 231 -8.59 3.90 5.51
N THR A 232 -8.83 3.56 6.77
CA THR A 232 -8.11 4.14 7.91
C THR A 232 -6.63 3.75 7.88
N GLY A 233 -6.33 2.49 7.55
CA GLY A 233 -4.96 2.00 7.39
C GLY A 233 -4.20 2.73 6.28
N LEU A 234 -4.82 2.97 5.13
CA LEU A 234 -4.26 3.78 4.05
C LEU A 234 -4.03 5.24 4.46
N ALA A 235 -4.96 5.83 5.21
CA ALA A 235 -4.83 7.20 5.70
C ALA A 235 -3.67 7.34 6.70
N ILE A 236 -3.56 6.40 7.64
CA ILE A 236 -2.44 6.33 8.59
C ILE A 236 -1.13 6.10 7.84
N ALA A 237 -1.09 5.16 6.90
CA ALA A 237 0.09 4.90 6.06
C ALA A 237 0.53 6.16 5.31
N SER A 238 -0.42 6.91 4.74
CA SER A 238 -0.13 8.17 4.06
C SER A 238 0.45 9.23 5.02
N ALA A 239 -0.12 9.37 6.21
CA ALA A 239 0.37 10.31 7.22
C ALA A 239 1.77 9.94 7.72
N VAL A 240 2.02 8.66 7.98
CA VAL A 240 3.35 8.16 8.40
C VAL A 240 4.37 8.32 7.27
N ALA A 241 4.00 8.02 6.02
CA ALA A 241 4.88 8.22 4.86
C ALA A 241 5.25 9.70 4.66
N ALA A 242 4.31 10.63 4.89
CA ALA A 242 4.58 12.06 4.86
C ALA A 242 5.50 12.48 6.03
N GLY A 243 5.25 11.96 7.23
CA GLY A 243 6.10 12.19 8.41
C GLY A 243 7.55 11.74 8.18
N ILE A 244 7.75 10.49 7.76
CA ILE A 244 9.08 9.93 7.47
C ILE A 244 9.75 10.69 6.32
N SER A 245 9.01 11.01 5.25
CA SER A 245 9.54 11.82 4.15
C SER A 245 10.04 13.19 4.63
N SER A 246 9.32 13.82 5.55
CA SER A 246 9.72 15.11 6.13
C SER A 246 10.94 14.98 7.06
N MET A 247 11.09 13.87 7.79
CA MET A 247 12.26 13.64 8.64
C MET A 247 13.53 13.40 7.82
N ILE A 248 13.43 12.58 6.76
CA ILE A 248 14.56 12.25 5.88
C ILE A 248 14.90 13.41 4.94
N GLY A 249 13.88 14.09 4.41
CA GLY A 249 14.02 15.16 3.42
C GLY A 249 14.12 16.58 3.99
N GLY A 250 13.72 16.79 5.25
CA GLY A 250 13.53 18.11 5.85
C GLY A 250 14.58 18.54 6.87
N ILE A 251 15.47 17.64 7.31
CA ILE A 251 16.61 18.05 8.14
C ILE A 251 17.80 18.24 7.21
N GLY A 252 17.83 19.41 6.58
CA GLY A 252 19.09 19.95 6.13
C GLY A 252 20.00 20.06 7.34
N LEU A 253 20.98 19.16 7.45
CA LEU A 253 22.25 19.52 8.06
C LEU A 253 22.85 20.63 7.18
N THR A 254 22.30 21.84 7.27
CA THR A 254 23.05 23.04 6.99
C THR A 254 24.07 23.16 8.11
N LEU A 255 25.17 22.42 7.99
CA LEU A 255 26.46 22.87 8.51
C LEU A 255 26.85 24.09 7.66
N LYS A 256 26.15 25.21 7.88
CA LYS A 256 26.69 26.53 7.55
C LYS A 256 27.72 26.84 8.62
N TRP A 257 28.96 26.43 8.37
CA TRP A 257 30.10 27.15 8.92
C TRP A 257 30.45 28.27 7.95
N ILE A 258 29.89 29.44 8.21
CA ILE A 258 30.50 30.75 7.94
C ILE A 258 30.34 31.56 9.21
#